data_AF-A0A7J7M5B8-F1
#
_entry.id   AF-A0A7J7M5B8-F1
#
_cell.length_a   1.000
_cell.length_b   1.000
_cell.length_c   1.000
_cell.angle_alpha   90.00
_cell.angle_beta   90.00
_cell.angle_gamma   90.00
#
_symmetry.space_group_name_H-M   'P 1'
#
loop_
_entity.id
_entity.type
_entity.pdbx_description
1 polymer ?
#
loop_
_entity_poly.entity_id
_entity_poly.type
_entity_poly.pdbx_seq_one_letter_code
_entity_poly.pdbx_strand_id
1 'polypeptide(L)'
;MAAEESPRSPEAKLGLRVEDLWDIQQPQLSPSEKLNSCFENILVSSFPPSSSSQGQLFSNLAFINLIEINSDSSLDEAVQILSKQRVLSALVRDVEAPEDASWIDRYIGIVEFAGIVVWLLHQSEVTAVRIMGGSAAALEPAASSMGEAFSRP
;
A
#
# COMPACT_ATOMS: atom_id res chain seq x y z
N MET A 1 33.35 -5.62 -32.81
CA MET A 1 33.19 -5.08 -31.44
C MET A 1 31.69 -4.92 -31.24
N ALA A 2 31.03 -5.93 -30.67
CA ALA A 2 29.58 -5.90 -30.48
C ALA A 2 29.28 -4.95 -29.30
N ALA A 3 28.45 -3.94 -29.54
CA ALA A 3 27.97 -3.06 -28.49
C ALA A 3 27.01 -3.86 -27.61
N GLU A 4 27.36 -4.01 -26.34
CA GLU A 4 26.46 -4.43 -25.26
C GLU A 4 25.17 -3.60 -25.34
N GLU A 5 24.08 -4.24 -25.76
CA GLU A 5 22.78 -3.61 -25.94
C GLU A 5 22.20 -3.36 -24.54
N SER A 6 22.41 -2.15 -24.01
CA SER A 6 21.94 -1.79 -22.67
C SER A 6 20.44 -2.10 -22.51
N PRO A 7 19.99 -2.66 -21.38
CA PRO A 7 18.63 -3.16 -21.25
C PRO A 7 17.62 -2.02 -21.43
N ARG A 8 16.71 -2.20 -22.38
CA ARG A 8 15.80 -1.14 -22.86
C ARG A 8 14.79 -0.67 -21.82
N SER A 9 14.56 -1.44 -20.74
CA SER A 9 13.62 -1.08 -19.68
C SER A 9 14.24 -1.27 -18.28
N PRO A 10 13.80 -0.52 -17.25
CA PRO A 10 14.31 -0.65 -15.90
C PRO A 10 13.97 -2.02 -15.26
N GLU A 11 12.87 -2.65 -15.66
CA GLU A 11 12.51 -4.03 -15.27
C GLU A 11 13.53 -5.03 -15.83
N ALA A 12 13.94 -4.86 -17.08
CA ALA A 12 14.93 -5.75 -17.72
C ALA A 12 16.31 -5.66 -17.03
N LYS A 13 16.68 -4.48 -16.50
CA LYS A 13 17.91 -4.31 -15.72
C LYS A 13 17.90 -5.13 -14.43
N LEU A 14 16.75 -5.23 -13.77
CA LEU A 14 16.61 -6.08 -12.57
C LEU A 14 16.63 -7.56 -12.92
N GLY A 15 15.96 -7.96 -13.99
CA GLY A 15 16.01 -9.34 -14.47
C GLY A 15 17.44 -9.82 -14.68
N LEU A 16 18.25 -9.04 -15.40
CA LEU A 16 19.68 -9.35 -15.60
C LEU A 16 20.46 -9.40 -14.29
N ARG A 17 20.18 -8.49 -13.36
CA ARG A 17 20.84 -8.51 -12.05
C ARG A 17 20.49 -9.76 -11.24
N VAL A 18 19.27 -10.28 -11.37
CA VAL A 18 18.87 -11.56 -10.76
C VAL A 18 19.59 -12.72 -11.45
N GLU A 19 19.74 -12.70 -12.77
CA GLU A 19 20.48 -13.72 -13.53
C GLU A 19 21.97 -13.75 -13.13
N ASP A 20 22.63 -12.60 -13.04
CA ASP A 20 24.01 -12.49 -12.57
C ASP A 20 24.20 -13.07 -11.16
N LEU A 21 23.25 -12.76 -10.26
CA LEU A 21 23.26 -13.27 -8.89
C LEU A 21 22.93 -14.76 -8.83
N TRP A 22 22.13 -15.27 -9.76
CA TRP A 22 21.76 -16.68 -9.87
C TRP A 22 22.99 -17.52 -10.23
N ASP A 23 23.81 -17.09 -11.16
CA ASP A 23 24.94 -17.88 -11.64
C ASP A 23 26.04 -18.08 -10.58
N ILE A 24 26.14 -17.17 -9.61
CA ILE A 24 27.14 -17.24 -8.54
C ILE A 24 26.67 -17.99 -7.27
N GLN A 25 25.40 -18.40 -7.17
CA GLN A 25 24.93 -19.11 -5.97
C GLN A 25 25.50 -20.53 -5.87
N GLN A 26 25.60 -21.01 -4.62
CA GLN A 26 26.11 -22.35 -4.34
C GLN A 26 25.19 -23.44 -4.93
N PRO A 27 25.76 -24.54 -5.49
CA PRO A 27 24.99 -25.60 -6.13
C PRO A 27 24.03 -26.37 -5.22
N GLN A 28 24.16 -26.23 -3.90
CA GLN A 28 23.45 -27.06 -2.92
C GLN A 28 22.07 -26.50 -2.52
N LEU A 29 21.71 -25.31 -3.00
CA LEU A 29 20.40 -24.70 -2.72
C LEU A 29 19.35 -25.25 -3.68
N SER A 30 18.13 -25.46 -3.18
CA SER A 30 16.98 -25.68 -4.06
C SER A 30 16.70 -24.43 -4.91
N PRO A 31 16.00 -24.56 -6.05
CA PRO A 31 15.69 -23.42 -6.90
C PRO A 31 14.99 -22.26 -6.18
N SER A 32 14.09 -22.54 -5.24
CA SER A 32 13.40 -21.51 -4.46
C SER A 32 14.32 -20.80 -3.47
N GLU A 33 15.18 -21.54 -2.78
CA GLU A 33 16.18 -20.95 -1.86
C GLU A 33 17.19 -20.09 -2.62
N LYS A 34 17.58 -20.57 -3.81
CA LYS A 34 18.45 -19.84 -4.72
C LYS A 34 17.84 -18.52 -5.18
N LEU A 35 16.53 -18.50 -5.51
CA LEU A 35 15.81 -17.27 -5.88
C LEU A 35 15.72 -16.31 -4.69
N ASN A 36 15.37 -16.80 -3.51
CA ASN A 36 15.28 -15.97 -2.30
C ASN A 36 16.63 -15.31 -1.99
N SER A 37 17.73 -16.07 -2.05
CA SER A 37 19.10 -15.55 -1.87
C SER A 37 19.45 -14.45 -2.88
N CYS A 38 18.99 -14.55 -4.13
CA CYS A 38 19.18 -13.49 -5.11
C CYS A 38 18.47 -12.19 -4.68
N PHE A 39 17.23 -12.28 -4.21
CA PHE A 39 16.46 -11.11 -3.76
C PHE A 39 16.95 -10.53 -2.43
N GLU A 40 17.55 -11.32 -1.54
CA GLU A 40 18.22 -10.80 -0.32
C GLU A 40 19.35 -9.81 -0.64
N ASN A 41 19.98 -9.95 -1.81
CA ASN A 41 21.06 -9.09 -2.29
C ASN A 41 20.57 -7.92 -3.17
N ILE A 42 19.26 -7.81 -3.40
CA ILE A 42 18.65 -6.73 -4.16
C ILE A 42 17.85 -5.85 -3.21
N LEU A 43 18.27 -4.59 -3.08
CA LEU A 43 17.52 -3.60 -2.30
C LEU A 43 16.14 -3.37 -2.92
N VAL A 44 15.10 -3.20 -2.09
CA VAL A 44 13.73 -2.86 -2.54
C VAL A 44 13.72 -1.58 -3.37
N SER A 45 14.59 -0.60 -3.08
CA SER A 45 14.74 0.63 -3.87
C SER A 45 15.29 0.41 -5.28
N SER A 46 15.81 -0.78 -5.59
CA SER A 46 16.24 -1.13 -6.94
C SER A 46 15.06 -1.45 -7.86
N PHE A 47 13.87 -1.75 -7.30
CA PHE A 47 12.66 -2.05 -8.05
C PHE A 47 12.16 -0.81 -8.81
N PRO A 48 11.79 -0.94 -10.10
CA PRO A 48 11.25 0.18 -10.84
C PRO A 48 9.96 0.66 -10.19
N PRO A 49 9.76 1.98 -10.11
CA PRO A 49 8.46 2.53 -9.76
C PRO A 49 7.43 2.10 -10.81
N SER A 50 6.19 1.85 -10.38
CA SER A 50 5.11 1.43 -11.25
C SER A 50 4.85 2.46 -12.36
N SER A 51 4.88 2.02 -13.61
CA SER A 51 4.65 2.84 -14.81
C SER A 51 3.17 3.22 -15.03
N SER A 52 2.26 2.84 -14.13
CA SER A 52 0.81 2.98 -14.28
C SER A 52 0.26 4.39 -14.07
N SER A 53 1.10 5.39 -13.76
CA SER A 53 0.73 6.82 -13.78
C SER A 53 1.55 7.60 -14.82
N GLN A 54 1.68 7.02 -16.02
CA GLN A 54 2.17 7.73 -17.20
C GLN A 54 1.14 8.79 -17.64
N GLY A 55 1.14 9.92 -16.93
CA GLY A 55 0.28 11.07 -17.14
C GLY A 55 0.95 12.36 -16.68
N GLN A 56 1.98 12.77 -17.44
CA GLN A 56 2.63 14.08 -17.49
C GLN A 56 3.62 14.49 -16.38
N LEU A 57 4.80 14.92 -16.87
CA LEU A 57 5.77 15.91 -16.36
C LEU A 57 6.01 15.86 -14.83
N PHE A 58 7.15 15.42 -14.30
CA PHE A 58 8.50 15.83 -14.62
C PHE A 58 9.48 14.70 -14.29
N SER A 59 10.32 14.35 -15.26
CA SER A 59 11.58 13.66 -14.99
C SER A 59 12.40 14.50 -14.00
N ASN A 60 12.69 13.94 -12.81
CA ASN A 60 13.95 14.06 -12.03
C ASN A 60 13.80 13.64 -10.54
N LEU A 61 12.63 13.20 -10.11
CA LEU A 61 12.47 12.27 -9.00
C LEU A 61 11.37 11.32 -9.46
N ALA A 62 11.67 10.03 -9.56
CA ALA A 62 10.66 9.04 -9.88
C ALA A 62 9.74 8.90 -8.65
N PHE A 63 8.86 9.89 -8.46
CA PHE A 63 7.83 9.87 -7.44
C PHE A 63 6.87 8.75 -7.81
N ILE A 64 6.93 7.66 -7.05
CA ILE A 64 5.80 6.77 -6.85
C ILE A 64 4.61 7.69 -6.57
N ASN A 65 3.57 7.67 -7.40
CA ASN A 65 2.35 8.43 -7.13
C ASN A 65 1.62 7.74 -5.97
N LEU A 66 2.09 8.04 -4.76
CA LEU A 66 1.58 7.48 -3.52
C LEU A 66 0.24 8.17 -3.25
N ILE A 67 -0.85 7.42 -3.37
CA ILE A 67 -2.16 7.91 -2.99
C ILE A 67 -2.24 7.86 -1.47
N GLU A 68 -2.43 9.02 -0.87
CA GLU A 68 -2.60 9.21 0.56
C GLU A 68 -4.06 9.56 0.85
N ILE A 69 -4.59 9.02 1.94
CA ILE A 69 -5.90 9.35 2.50
C ILE A 69 -5.65 9.92 3.89
N ASN A 70 -6.26 11.05 4.22
CA ASN A 70 -6.08 11.64 5.54
C ASN A 70 -6.76 10.80 6.63
N SER A 71 -6.21 10.80 7.84
CA SER A 71 -6.75 10.05 8.99
C SER A 71 -8.13 10.55 9.43
N ASP A 72 -8.52 11.78 9.09
CA ASP A 72 -9.84 12.38 9.35
C ASP A 72 -10.83 12.23 8.19
N SER A 73 -10.44 11.60 7.07
CA SER A 73 -11.32 11.35 5.94
C SER A 73 -12.48 10.43 6.30
N SER A 74 -13.66 10.73 5.75
CA SER A 74 -14.81 9.85 5.88
C SER A 74 -14.65 8.58 5.05
N LEU A 75 -15.42 7.55 5.38
CA LEU A 75 -15.38 6.28 4.65
C LEU A 75 -15.79 6.45 3.17
N ASP A 76 -16.79 7.28 2.89
CA ASP A 76 -17.22 7.53 1.51
C ASP A 76 -16.17 8.32 0.72
N GLU A 77 -15.45 9.24 1.36
CA GLU A 77 -14.31 9.93 0.76
C GLU A 77 -13.19 8.94 0.43
N ALA A 78 -12.83 8.06 1.36
CA ALA A 78 -11.82 7.03 1.16
C ALA A 78 -12.18 6.10 -0.02
N VAL A 79 -13.43 5.62 -0.09
CA VAL A 79 -13.92 4.79 -1.21
C VAL A 79 -13.88 5.56 -2.54
N GLN A 80 -14.26 6.85 -2.53
CA GLN A 80 -14.19 7.68 -3.73
C GLN A 80 -12.75 7.88 -4.21
N ILE A 81 -11.80 8.12 -3.30
CA ILE A 81 -10.39 8.30 -3.64
C ILE A 81 -9.85 7.02 -4.28
N LEU A 82 -10.01 5.87 -3.62
CA LEU A 82 -9.54 4.57 -4.13
C LEU A 82 -10.14 4.25 -5.52
N SER A 83 -11.44 4.48 -5.68
CA SER A 83 -12.16 4.23 -6.94
C SER A 83 -11.70 5.15 -8.08
N LYS A 84 -11.62 6.48 -7.83
CA LYS A 84 -11.20 7.47 -8.83
C LYS A 84 -9.76 7.24 -9.28
N GLN A 85 -8.87 6.89 -8.34
CA GLN A 85 -7.47 6.61 -8.61
C GLN A 85 -7.23 5.18 -9.15
N ARG A 86 -8.27 4.34 -9.19
CA ARG A 86 -8.20 2.93 -9.63
C ARG A 86 -7.15 2.11 -8.88
N VAL A 87 -7.03 2.35 -7.57
CA VAL A 87 -6.16 1.62 -6.66
C VAL A 87 -6.98 0.83 -5.66
N LEU A 88 -6.41 -0.26 -5.14
CA LEU A 88 -7.09 -1.13 -4.17
C LEU A 88 -6.77 -0.77 -2.71
N SER A 89 -5.70 0.00 -2.53
CA SER A 89 -5.19 0.42 -1.23
C SER A 89 -4.51 1.78 -1.32
N ALA A 90 -4.42 2.46 -0.19
CA ALA A 90 -3.74 3.74 -0.02
C ALA A 90 -3.19 3.86 1.40
N LEU A 91 -2.13 4.66 1.58
CA LEU A 91 -1.62 4.95 2.91
C LEU A 91 -2.55 5.92 3.63
N VAL A 92 -2.64 5.79 4.95
CA VAL A 92 -3.37 6.73 5.80
C VAL A 92 -2.38 7.70 6.43
N ARG A 93 -2.44 8.97 6.03
CA ARG A 93 -1.62 10.07 6.56
C ARG A 93 -2.23 10.59 7.85
N ASP A 94 -1.43 10.72 8.90
CA ASP A 94 -1.84 11.40 10.11
C ASP A 94 -1.90 12.91 9.89
N VAL A 95 -3.08 13.51 10.05
CA VAL A 95 -3.26 14.97 9.93
C VAL A 95 -2.65 15.73 11.10
N GLU A 96 -2.42 15.07 12.24
CA GLU A 96 -1.82 15.66 13.43
C GLU A 96 -0.27 15.59 13.41
N ALA A 97 0.31 14.83 12.47
CA ALA A 97 1.75 14.73 12.33
C ALA A 97 2.37 16.00 11.73
N PRO A 98 3.55 16.44 12.20
CA PRO A 98 4.29 17.56 11.60
C PRO A 98 4.60 17.35 10.11
N GLU A 99 4.68 18.43 9.32
CA GLU A 99 4.98 18.34 7.88
C GLU A 99 6.38 17.77 7.56
N ASP A 100 7.33 17.95 8.48
CA ASP A 100 8.68 17.40 8.42
C ASP A 100 8.82 16.05 9.14
N ALA A 101 7.70 15.47 9.62
CA ALA A 101 7.70 14.18 10.28
C ALA A 101 8.29 13.10 9.36
N SER A 102 9.03 12.19 9.99
CA SER A 102 9.58 11.03 9.31
C SER A 102 8.45 10.12 8.80
N TRP A 103 8.73 9.26 7.83
CA TRP A 103 7.69 8.43 7.19
C TRP A 103 6.94 7.54 8.20
N ILE A 104 7.59 7.09 9.27
CA ILE A 104 6.98 6.22 10.27
C ILE A 104 6.02 6.97 11.19
N ASP A 105 6.27 8.26 11.42
CA ASP A 105 5.40 9.12 12.22
C ASP A 105 4.28 9.74 11.36
N ARG A 106 4.48 9.82 10.04
CA ARG A 106 3.54 10.42 9.09
C ARG A 106 2.39 9.49 8.71
N TYR A 107 2.61 8.18 8.66
CA TYR A 107 1.61 7.21 8.19
C TYR A 107 1.20 6.24 9.28
N ILE A 108 -0.08 6.23 9.62
CA ILE A 108 -0.64 5.39 10.70
C ILE A 108 -1.11 4.02 10.20
N GLY A 109 -1.14 3.80 8.89
CA GLY A 109 -1.52 2.52 8.32
C GLY A 109 -1.88 2.57 6.85
N ILE A 110 -2.62 1.55 6.42
CA ILE A 110 -3.10 1.37 5.05
C ILE A 110 -4.60 1.12 5.11
N VAL A 111 -5.35 1.75 4.22
CA VAL A 111 -6.75 1.42 3.97
C VAL A 111 -6.86 0.64 2.66
N GLU A 112 -7.64 -0.42 2.67
CA GLU A 112 -7.83 -1.32 1.53
C GLU A 112 -9.32 -1.64 1.35
N PHE A 113 -9.77 -1.86 0.11
CA PHE A 113 -11.16 -2.29 -0.14
C PHE A 113 -11.53 -3.56 0.61
N ALA A 114 -10.61 -4.53 0.72
CA ALA A 114 -10.83 -5.75 1.48
C ALA A 114 -11.10 -5.42 2.97
N GLY A 115 -10.32 -4.53 3.57
CA GLY A 115 -10.52 -4.07 4.95
C GLY A 115 -11.85 -3.36 5.15
N ILE A 116 -12.25 -2.50 4.21
CA ILE A 116 -13.55 -1.82 4.23
C ILE A 116 -14.71 -2.83 4.19
N VAL A 117 -14.64 -3.83 3.30
CA VAL A 117 -15.68 -4.86 3.17
C VAL A 117 -15.79 -5.68 4.45
N VAL A 118 -14.67 -6.12 5.02
CA VAL A 118 -14.65 -6.86 6.29
C VAL A 118 -15.24 -6.02 7.42
N TRP A 119 -14.90 -4.74 7.48
CA TRP A 119 -15.46 -3.81 8.46
C TRP A 119 -16.98 -3.67 8.31
N LEU A 120 -17.49 -3.49 7.08
CA LEU A 120 -18.93 -3.40 6.81
C LEU A 120 -19.68 -4.66 7.23
N LEU A 121 -19.13 -5.84 6.93
CA LEU A 121 -19.68 -7.12 7.37
C LEU A 121 -19.76 -7.20 8.89
N HIS A 122 -18.68 -6.80 9.58
CA HIS A 122 -18.66 -6.76 11.04
C HIS A 122 -19.71 -5.79 11.62
N GLN A 123 -19.84 -4.58 11.06
CA GLN A 123 -20.88 -3.62 11.49
C GLN A 123 -22.29 -4.16 11.27
N SER A 124 -22.51 -4.94 10.19
CA SER A 124 -23.81 -5.55 9.92
C SER A 124 -24.21 -6.58 10.97
N GLU A 125 -23.26 -7.39 11.45
CA GLU A 125 -23.47 -8.36 12.51
C GLU A 125 -23.78 -7.68 13.84
N VAL A 126 -22.98 -6.67 14.23
CA VAL A 126 -23.21 -5.88 15.45
C VAL A 126 -24.59 -5.21 15.43
N THR A 127 -24.98 -4.67 14.28
CA THR A 127 -26.29 -4.04 14.11
C THR A 127 -27.42 -5.07 14.21
N ALA A 128 -27.27 -6.24 13.57
CA ALA A 128 -28.26 -7.32 13.65
C ALA A 128 -28.45 -7.82 15.09
N VAL A 129 -27.36 -7.99 15.85
CA VAL A 129 -27.42 -8.34 17.28
C VAL A 129 -28.14 -7.26 18.09
N ARG A 130 -27.87 -5.98 17.84
CA ARG A 130 -28.55 -4.87 18.52
C ARG A 130 -30.06 -4.83 18.24
N ILE A 131 -30.45 -5.09 16.99
CA ILE A 131 -31.86 -5.15 16.57
C ILE A 131 -32.55 -6.35 17.22
N MET A 132 -31.91 -7.52 17.23
CA MET A 132 -32.47 -8.76 17.77
C MET A 132 -32.48 -8.78 19.31
N GLY A 133 -31.56 -8.05 19.95
CA GLY A 133 -31.43 -7.89 21.40
C GLY A 133 -32.34 -6.81 22.04
N GLY A 134 -33.19 -6.13 21.26
CA GLY A 134 -34.29 -5.31 21.79
C GLY A 134 -33.91 -3.98 22.47
N SER A 135 -32.76 -3.38 22.15
CA SER A 135 -32.47 -2.01 22.61
C SER A 135 -32.85 -0.98 21.55
N ALA A 136 -34.09 -0.48 21.65
CA ALA A 136 -34.53 0.72 20.94
C ALA A 136 -33.91 1.97 21.59
N ALA A 137 -32.59 2.14 21.44
CA ALA A 137 -31.92 3.40 21.74
C ALA A 137 -31.55 4.09 20.43
N ALA A 138 -32.01 5.34 20.33
CA ALA A 138 -32.06 6.22 19.18
C ALA A 138 -30.92 6.11 18.16
N LEU A 139 -31.34 6.20 16.89
CA LEU A 139 -30.50 6.45 15.72
C LEU A 139 -29.81 7.82 15.88
N GLU A 140 -28.58 7.84 16.42
CA GLU A 140 -27.67 8.99 16.33
C GLU A 140 -26.71 8.78 15.13
N PRO A 141 -26.40 9.83 14.35
CA PRO A 141 -25.60 9.71 13.14
C PRO A 141 -24.15 9.29 13.45
N ALA A 142 -23.74 8.18 12.84
CA ALA A 142 -22.43 7.54 12.98
C ALA A 142 -21.30 8.30 12.24
N ALA A 143 -21.08 9.57 12.57
CA ALA A 143 -20.04 10.39 11.95
C ALA A 143 -18.76 10.53 12.80
N SER A 144 -18.71 10.02 14.04
CA SER A 144 -17.59 10.32 14.97
C SER A 144 -16.84 9.14 15.59
N SER A 145 -17.17 7.87 15.33
CA SER A 145 -16.50 6.77 16.07
C SER A 145 -15.23 6.21 15.41
N MET A 146 -14.83 6.69 14.23
CA MET A 146 -13.62 6.16 13.57
C MET A 146 -12.33 6.70 14.20
N GLY A 147 -12.37 7.88 14.83
CA GLY A 147 -11.24 8.47 15.56
C GLY A 147 -10.85 7.73 16.85
N GLU A 148 -11.78 6.99 17.48
CA GLU A 148 -11.48 6.26 18.72
C GLU A 148 -10.88 4.87 18.47
N ALA A 149 -11.10 4.27 17.31
CA ALA A 149 -10.62 2.91 17.01
C ALA A 149 -9.10 2.85 16.75
N PHE A 150 -8.48 3.98 16.40
CA PHE A 150 -7.04 4.08 16.12
C PHE A 150 -6.23 4.76 17.24
N SER A 151 -6.86 5.09 18.38
CA SER A 151 -6.26 5.90 19.46
C SER A 151 -6.02 5.15 20.79
N ARG A 152 -5.94 3.82 20.81
CA ARG A 152 -5.58 3.10 22.05
C ARG A 152 -4.46 2.07 21.84
N PRO A 153 -3.48 2.03 22.76
CA PRO A 153 -2.24 1.26 22.64
C PRO A 153 -2.45 -0.25 22.72
#